data_AF-A0A947BLU2-F1
#
_entry.id   AF-A0A947BLU2-F1
#
_cell.length_a   1.000
_cell.length_b   1.000
_cell.length_c   1.000
_cell.angle_alpha   90.00
_cell.angle_beta   90.00
_cell.angle_gamma   90.00
#
_symmetry.space_group_name_H-M   'P 1'
#
loop_
_entity.id
_entity.type
_entity.pdbx_description
1 polymer ?
#
loop_
_entity_poly.entity_id
_entity_poly.type
_entity_poly.pdbx_seq_one_letter_code
_entity_poly.pdbx_strand_id
1 'polypeptide(L)'
;MNRQSLFLLVLAALVSGPGFAQSESSAELPRYDVEVIIFKNLQVPKSRELVLPVSSPAKDKKMLVLSSASSVKAAKKMGYEILPGKQYRLTDIAGKLVDSSRYELLLHTAWRQPGVEKEQALPVWIRAGRIYGNEYT
;
A
#
# COMPACT_ATOMS: atom_id res chain seq x y z
N MET A 1 -44.86 -23.06 -68.34
CA MET A 1 -45.94 -23.69 -67.55
C MET A 1 -45.29 -24.72 -66.64
N ASN A 2 -45.48 -24.56 -65.32
CA ASN A 2 -45.11 -25.45 -64.20
C ASN A 2 -43.60 -25.56 -63.87
N ARG A 3 -43.08 -24.77 -62.92
CA ARG A 3 -43.03 -25.00 -61.46
C ARG A 3 -42.39 -26.35 -61.10
N GLN A 4 -41.21 -26.31 -60.46
CA GLN A 4 -40.96 -26.84 -59.12
C GLN A 4 -39.67 -26.24 -58.54
N SER A 5 -39.80 -25.56 -57.41
CA SER A 5 -38.70 -25.06 -56.59
C SER A 5 -38.17 -26.21 -55.72
N LEU A 6 -36.87 -26.50 -55.80
CA LEU A 6 -36.20 -27.38 -54.84
C LEU A 6 -35.34 -26.50 -53.91
N PHE A 7 -35.83 -26.30 -52.69
CA PHE A 7 -35.10 -25.60 -51.64
C PHE A 7 -33.95 -26.46 -51.12
N LEU A 8 -32.73 -25.92 -51.21
CA LEU A 8 -31.52 -26.42 -50.55
C LEU A 8 -31.63 -26.07 -49.06
N LEU A 9 -32.02 -27.04 -48.23
CA LEU A 9 -32.01 -26.90 -46.77
C LEU A 9 -30.75 -27.58 -46.23
N VAL A 10 -29.65 -26.83 -46.23
CA VAL A 10 -28.49 -27.10 -45.39
C VAL A 10 -28.86 -26.66 -43.99
N LEU A 11 -29.10 -27.60 -43.07
CA LEU A 11 -29.17 -27.27 -41.64
C LEU A 11 -28.10 -28.04 -40.88
N ALA A 12 -27.21 -27.24 -40.31
CA ALA A 12 -26.00 -27.59 -39.60
C ALA A 12 -26.21 -28.64 -38.51
N ALA A 13 -25.33 -29.65 -38.51
CA ALA A 13 -25.16 -30.52 -37.37
C ALA A 13 -24.71 -29.70 -36.15
N LEU A 14 -25.49 -29.78 -35.06
CA LEU A 14 -25.11 -29.27 -33.75
C LEU A 14 -23.82 -29.95 -33.28
N VAL A 15 -22.69 -29.25 -33.37
CA VAL A 15 -21.51 -29.59 -32.58
C VAL A 15 -21.76 -29.07 -31.17
N SER A 16 -22.25 -29.97 -30.30
CA SER A 16 -22.28 -29.74 -28.85
C SER A 16 -20.86 -29.92 -28.33
N GLY A 17 -20.02 -28.90 -28.49
CA GLY A 17 -18.72 -28.83 -27.81
C GLY A 17 -18.94 -28.52 -26.33
N PRO A 18 -18.22 -29.16 -25.39
CA PRO A 18 -18.19 -28.71 -24.01
C PRO A 18 -17.64 -27.28 -23.99
N GLY A 19 -18.48 -26.32 -23.64
CA GLY A 19 -18.05 -24.96 -23.35
C GLY A 19 -17.14 -25.01 -22.14
N PHE A 20 -15.83 -24.99 -22.34
CA PHE A 20 -14.90 -24.62 -21.29
C PHE A 20 -15.22 -23.16 -20.96
N ALA A 21 -15.95 -22.95 -19.86
CA ALA A 21 -16.06 -21.66 -19.24
C ALA A 21 -14.66 -21.27 -18.74
N GLN A 22 -13.91 -20.54 -19.59
CA GLN A 22 -12.70 -19.86 -19.17
C GLN A 22 -13.14 -18.69 -18.28
N SER A 23 -13.38 -18.97 -17.00
CA SER A 23 -13.45 -17.94 -16.00
C SER A 23 -12.05 -17.35 -15.86
N GLU A 24 -11.78 -16.27 -16.60
CA GLU A 24 -10.76 -15.28 -16.25
C GLU A 24 -11.17 -14.66 -14.91
N SER A 25 -10.94 -15.40 -13.82
CA SER A 25 -10.91 -14.82 -12.49
C SER A 25 -9.73 -13.87 -12.49
N SER A 26 -9.99 -12.59 -12.79
CA SER A 26 -9.10 -11.50 -12.41
C SER A 26 -9.07 -11.52 -10.88
N ALA A 27 -8.21 -12.36 -10.30
CA ALA A 27 -8.08 -12.49 -8.86
C ALA A 27 -7.66 -11.11 -8.34
N GLU A 28 -8.61 -10.42 -7.70
CA GLU A 28 -8.35 -9.12 -7.09
C GLU A 28 -7.23 -9.31 -6.06
N LEU A 29 -6.15 -8.54 -6.20
CA LEU A 29 -5.02 -8.63 -5.28
C LEU A 29 -5.51 -8.31 -3.85
N PRO A 30 -5.04 -9.06 -2.83
CA PRO A 30 -5.38 -8.73 -1.45
C PRO A 30 -4.94 -7.30 -1.12
N ARG A 31 -5.68 -6.62 -0.24
CA ARG A 31 -5.38 -5.25 0.18
C ARG A 31 -5.05 -5.23 1.66
N TYR A 32 -4.00 -4.50 2.02
CA TYR A 32 -3.54 -4.37 3.40
C TYR A 32 -3.56 -2.92 3.82
N ASP A 33 -4.14 -2.67 5.00
CA ASP A 33 -4.05 -1.38 5.68
C ASP A 33 -2.83 -1.43 6.60
N VAL A 34 -1.88 -0.53 6.37
CA VAL A 34 -0.67 -0.37 7.16
C VAL A 34 -0.81 0.93 7.94
N GLU A 35 -0.63 0.87 9.25
CA GLU A 35 -0.69 2.01 10.16
C GLU A 35 0.57 2.05 11.02
N VAL A 36 1.19 3.22 11.08
CA VAL A 36 2.47 3.41 11.77
C VAL A 36 2.37 4.60 12.72
N ILE A 37 2.80 4.38 13.96
CA ILE A 37 3.06 5.41 14.96
C ILE A 37 4.57 5.47 15.21
N ILE A 38 5.18 6.64 15.02
CA ILE A 38 6.56 6.91 15.38
C ILE A 38 6.56 7.91 16.53
N PHE A 39 7.30 7.62 17.58
CA PHE A 39 7.40 8.46 18.77
C PHE A 39 8.83 8.47 19.31
N LYS A 40 9.16 9.52 20.06
CA LYS A 40 10.42 9.65 20.81
C LYS A 40 10.17 9.33 22.27
N ASN A 41 11.04 8.54 22.89
CA ASN A 41 11.06 8.34 24.33
C ASN A 41 11.93 9.42 24.99
N LEU A 42 11.31 10.25 25.83
CA LEU A 42 11.97 11.36 26.53
C LEU A 42 12.66 10.91 27.83
N GLN A 43 12.35 9.71 28.33
CA GLN A 43 12.99 9.11 29.50
C GLN A 43 13.67 7.80 29.11
N VAL A 44 14.75 7.95 28.33
CA VAL A 44 15.66 6.85 27.98
C VAL A 44 16.58 6.53 29.16
N PRO A 45 16.77 5.24 29.51
CA PRO A 45 17.78 4.83 30.49
C PRO A 45 19.17 5.32 30.06
N LYS A 46 20.05 5.61 31.02
CA LYS A 46 21.47 5.94 30.76
C LYS A 46 22.28 4.71 30.33
N SER A 47 21.71 3.87 29.47
CA SER A 47 22.42 2.73 28.88
C SER A 47 23.27 3.19 27.69
N ARG A 48 24.32 2.43 27.40
CA ARG A 48 25.15 2.66 26.20
C ARG A 48 24.31 2.32 24.97
N GLU A 49 23.92 3.32 24.19
CA GLU A 49 23.33 3.08 22.86
C GLU A 49 24.42 2.59 21.92
N LEU A 50 24.17 1.45 21.27
CA LEU A 50 25.01 1.01 20.15
C LEU A 50 24.55 1.77 18.92
N VAL A 51 25.33 2.75 18.50
CA VAL A 51 25.17 3.35 17.17
C VAL A 51 25.58 2.29 16.16
N LEU A 52 24.60 1.60 15.60
CA LEU A 52 24.84 0.67 14.51
C LEU A 52 25.31 1.48 13.29
N PRO A 53 26.37 1.07 12.59
CA PRO A 53 26.89 1.77 11.40
C PRO A 53 25.99 1.51 10.19
N VAL A 54 24.71 1.89 10.28
CA VAL A 54 23.77 1.84 9.16
C VAL A 54 23.41 3.26 8.78
N SER A 55 23.88 3.70 7.62
CA SER A 55 23.34 4.90 7.00
C SER A 55 21.86 4.63 6.71
N SER A 56 20.99 5.55 7.15
CA SER A 56 19.60 5.49 6.68
C SER A 56 19.62 5.55 5.16
N PRO A 57 18.97 4.62 4.46
CA PRO A 57 19.00 4.58 3.00
C PRO A 57 18.59 5.95 2.47
N ALA A 58 19.36 6.51 1.55
CA ALA A 58 19.01 7.79 0.96
C ALA A 58 17.65 7.68 0.25
N LYS A 59 16.86 8.75 0.29
CA LYS A 59 15.59 8.81 -0.44
C LYS A 59 15.83 8.53 -1.92
N ASP A 60 15.25 7.45 -2.43
CA ASP A 60 15.24 7.12 -3.86
C ASP A 60 14.00 7.77 -4.52
N LYS A 61 14.09 8.08 -5.82
CA LYS A 61 12.95 8.46 -6.68
C LYS A 61 11.89 7.36 -6.78
N LYS A 62 12.26 6.10 -6.54
CA LYS A 62 11.35 4.95 -6.50
C LYS A 62 10.55 4.84 -5.20
N MET A 63 10.91 5.60 -4.17
CA MET A 63 10.21 5.58 -2.90
C MET A 63 8.99 6.49 -2.87
N LEU A 64 7.94 6.02 -2.24
CA LEU A 64 6.69 6.72 -2.05
C LEU A 64 6.78 7.69 -0.88
N VAL A 65 6.43 8.96 -1.08
CA VAL A 65 6.39 9.97 -0.03
C VAL A 65 4.94 10.35 0.24
N LEU A 66 4.36 9.83 1.31
CA LEU A 66 2.95 10.03 1.65
C LEU A 66 2.57 11.51 1.87
N SER A 67 3.54 12.37 2.22
CA SER A 67 3.31 13.80 2.41
C SER A 67 3.38 14.65 1.12
N SER A 68 3.76 14.06 -0.01
CA SER A 68 3.91 14.77 -1.28
C SER A 68 2.72 14.51 -2.21
N ALA A 69 1.98 15.55 -2.59
CA ALA A 69 0.81 15.43 -3.47
C ALA A 69 1.14 14.73 -4.81
N SER A 70 2.30 15.01 -5.41
CA SER A 70 2.73 14.37 -6.65
C SER A 70 3.02 12.88 -6.47
N SER A 71 3.63 12.52 -5.33
CA SER A 71 3.91 11.12 -4.99
C SER A 71 2.63 10.36 -4.67
N VAL A 72 1.68 10.96 -3.96
CA VAL A 72 0.35 10.37 -3.67
C VAL A 72 -0.46 10.13 -4.95
N LYS A 73 -0.39 11.03 -5.92
CA LYS A 73 -1.03 10.81 -7.22
C LYS A 73 -0.43 9.61 -7.96
N ALA A 74 0.90 9.44 -7.91
CA ALA A 74 1.58 8.27 -8.48
C ALA A 74 1.24 6.98 -7.69
N ALA A 75 1.22 7.07 -6.36
CA ALA A 75 0.82 6.01 -5.43
C ALA A 75 -0.55 5.42 -5.79
N LYS A 76 -1.53 6.30 -6.01
CA LYS A 76 -2.91 5.92 -6.34
C LYS A 76 -3.00 5.09 -7.62
N LYS A 77 -2.20 5.42 -8.64
CA LYS A 77 -2.13 4.62 -9.89
C LYS A 77 -1.58 3.21 -9.65
N MET A 78 -0.77 3.04 -8.61
CA MET A 78 -0.16 1.78 -8.20
C MET A 78 -0.96 1.06 -7.11
N GLY A 79 -2.19 1.51 -6.81
CA GLY A 79 -3.06 0.88 -5.80
C GLY A 79 -2.81 1.29 -4.36
N TYR A 80 -1.96 2.29 -4.11
CA TYR A 80 -1.72 2.84 -2.78
C TYR A 80 -2.67 4.00 -2.48
N GLU A 81 -3.24 4.02 -1.27
CA GLU A 81 -4.21 5.04 -0.85
C GLU A 81 -3.92 5.50 0.57
N ILE A 82 -3.83 6.80 0.80
CA ILE A 82 -3.70 7.33 2.17
C ILE A 82 -5.04 7.19 2.87
N LEU A 83 -5.02 6.61 4.07
CA LEU A 83 -6.22 6.49 4.88
C LEU A 83 -6.43 7.80 5.68
N PRO A 84 -7.66 8.32 5.75
CA PRO A 84 -7.98 9.45 6.62
C PRO A 84 -7.97 9.00 8.09
N GLY A 85 -7.67 9.92 9.01
CA GLY A 85 -7.54 9.62 10.45
C GLY A 85 -8.75 8.91 11.06
N LYS A 86 -9.97 9.10 10.53
CA LYS A 86 -11.17 8.36 10.96
C LYS A 86 -11.12 6.85 10.73
N GLN A 87 -10.19 6.37 9.88
CA GLN A 87 -9.96 4.96 9.60
C GLN A 87 -8.75 4.41 10.40
N TYR A 88 -8.09 5.24 11.20
CA TYR A 88 -6.95 4.81 12.02
C TYR A 88 -7.47 3.97 13.18
N ARG A 89 -6.84 2.81 13.37
CA ARG A 89 -7.19 1.81 14.38
C ARG A 89 -6.35 1.93 15.64
N LEU A 90 -5.23 2.65 15.58
CA LEU A 90 -4.32 2.85 16.71
C LEU A 90 -4.50 4.20 17.42
N THR A 91 -5.62 4.90 17.18
CA THR A 91 -5.91 6.22 17.78
C THR A 91 -5.85 6.20 19.30
N ASP A 92 -6.37 5.16 19.96
CA ASP A 92 -6.31 5.04 21.43
C ASP A 92 -4.87 4.91 21.95
N ILE A 93 -4.01 4.22 21.20
CA ILE A 93 -2.58 4.06 21.54
C ILE A 93 -1.87 5.39 21.33
N ALA A 94 -2.12 6.07 20.22
CA ALA A 94 -1.59 7.41 19.95
C ALA A 94 -2.01 8.39 21.04
N GLY A 95 -3.27 8.35 21.50
CA GLY A 95 -3.78 9.14 22.62
C GLY A 95 -2.99 8.90 23.91
N LYS A 96 -2.81 7.63 24.31
CA LYS A 96 -2.01 7.27 25.50
C LYS A 96 -0.55 7.74 25.42
N LEU A 97 0.04 7.77 24.21
CA LEU A 97 1.38 8.31 24.02
C LEU A 97 1.40 9.82 24.19
N VAL A 98 0.41 10.54 23.67
CA VAL A 98 0.26 11.99 23.80
C VAL A 98 -0.01 12.41 25.24
N ASP A 99 -0.83 11.65 25.97
CA ASP A 99 -1.18 11.94 27.37
C ASP A 99 -0.01 11.69 28.35
N SER A 100 1.03 10.98 27.90
CA SER A 100 2.18 10.63 28.71
C SER A 100 3.33 11.62 28.52
N SER A 101 3.78 12.23 29.62
CA SER A 101 4.97 13.11 29.61
C SER A 101 6.28 12.38 29.27
N ARG A 102 6.25 11.04 29.11
CA ARG A 102 7.40 10.22 28.76
C ARG A 102 7.65 10.19 27.25
N TYR A 103 6.65 10.50 26.43
CA TYR A 103 6.75 10.31 24.98
C TYR A 103 6.42 11.59 24.22
N GLU A 104 6.98 11.71 23.02
CA GLU A 104 6.63 12.74 22.04
C GLU A 104 6.19 12.05 20.75
N LEU A 105 4.93 12.27 20.33
CA LEU A 105 4.41 11.73 19.08
C LEU A 105 5.06 12.45 17.90
N LEU A 106 5.80 11.72 17.05
CA LEU A 106 6.51 12.27 15.90
C LEU A 106 5.72 12.12 14.59
N LEU A 107 4.99 11.00 14.44
CA LEU A 107 4.17 10.71 13.27
C LEU A 107 3.08 9.69 13.63
N HIS A 108 1.88 9.89 13.11
CA HIS A 108 0.83 8.87 13.03
C HIS A 108 0.24 8.91 11.63
N THR A 109 0.42 7.83 10.86
CA THR A 109 -0.04 7.78 9.47
C THR A 109 -0.50 6.37 9.12
N ALA A 110 -1.43 6.26 8.17
CA ALA A 110 -1.85 4.99 7.61
C ALA A 110 -2.12 5.08 6.12
N TRP A 111 -1.90 3.97 5.43
CA TRP A 111 -2.20 3.80 4.02
C TRP A 111 -2.66 2.38 3.71
N ARG A 112 -3.43 2.23 2.64
CA ARG A 112 -3.77 0.95 2.03
C ARG A 112 -2.79 0.67 0.91
N GLN A 113 -2.33 -0.58 0.78
CA GLN A 113 -1.46 -1.04 -0.29
C GLN A 113 -1.95 -2.35 -0.91
N PRO A 114 -1.56 -2.66 -2.16
CA PRO A 114 -1.81 -3.96 -2.76
C PRO A 114 -0.86 -5.01 -2.19
N GLY A 115 -1.34 -6.23 -2.05
CA GLY A 115 -0.58 -7.41 -1.67
C GLY A 115 0.12 -8.03 -2.86
N VAL A 116 1.16 -7.35 -3.33
CA VAL A 116 2.06 -7.82 -4.38
C VAL A 116 3.31 -8.45 -3.79
N GLU A 117 4.07 -9.17 -4.62
CA GLU A 117 5.38 -9.68 -4.22
C GLU A 117 6.33 -8.55 -3.82
N LYS A 118 7.30 -8.85 -2.95
CA LYS A 118 8.23 -7.88 -2.35
C LYS A 118 8.94 -7.01 -3.40
N GLU A 119 9.33 -7.60 -4.52
CA GLU A 119 10.06 -6.94 -5.61
C GLU A 119 9.19 -5.94 -6.38
N GLN A 120 7.86 -6.11 -6.30
CA GLN A 120 6.86 -5.24 -6.93
C GLN A 120 6.32 -4.17 -5.96
N ALA A 121 6.49 -4.39 -4.65
CA ALA A 121 6.05 -3.45 -3.63
C ALA A 121 6.89 -2.16 -3.67
N LEU A 122 6.21 -1.01 -3.62
CA LEU A 122 6.89 0.28 -3.54
C LEU A 122 7.29 0.57 -2.08
N PRO A 123 8.57 0.87 -1.82
CA PRO A 123 9.01 1.28 -0.48
C PRO A 123 8.41 2.64 -0.11
N VAL A 124 7.90 2.76 1.12
CA VAL A 124 7.34 4.01 1.65
C VAL A 124 8.41 4.75 2.44
N TRP A 125 8.78 5.95 1.97
CA TRP A 125 9.71 6.83 2.64
C TRP A 125 9.01 7.63 3.73
N ILE A 126 9.33 7.30 4.98
CA ILE A 126 8.80 7.97 6.16
C ILE A 126 9.84 8.93 6.71
N ARG A 127 9.44 10.19 6.95
CA ARG A 127 10.27 11.20 7.62
C ARG A 127 9.58 11.62 8.91
N ALA A 128 10.23 11.35 10.04
CA ALA A 128 9.78 11.75 11.38
C ALA A 128 10.98 12.26 12.20
N GLY A 129 10.73 13.08 13.24
CA GLY A 129 11.76 13.45 14.21
C GLY A 129 12.84 14.39 13.68
N ARG A 130 12.46 15.50 13.04
CA ARG A 130 13.34 16.44 12.33
C ARG A 130 14.36 17.21 13.21
N ILE A 131 14.64 16.74 14.43
CA ILE A 131 15.72 17.21 15.29
C ILE A 131 16.66 16.03 15.54
N TYR A 132 17.52 15.75 14.56
CA TYR A 132 18.84 15.22 14.92
C TYR A 132 19.53 16.38 15.62
N GLY A 133 19.99 16.20 16.85
CA GLY A 133 20.85 17.21 17.48
C GLY A 133 22.00 17.56 16.55
N ASN A 134 22.68 18.68 16.78
CA ASN A 134 23.82 19.16 15.98
C ASN A 134 25.02 18.17 15.90
N GLU A 135 24.88 16.95 16.40
CA GLU A 135 25.86 15.87 16.49
C GLU A 135 26.06 15.09 15.19
N TYR A 136 25.34 15.43 14.11
CA TYR A 136 25.44 14.75 12.81
C TYR A 136 25.71 15.71 11.64
N THR A 137 26.40 16.83 11.87
CA THR A 137 26.91 17.72 10.80
C THR A 137 28.39 17.46 10.58
#